data_AF-A0AA49X9I1-F1
#
_entry.id   AF-A0AA49X9I1-F1
#
_cell.length_a   1.000
_cell.length_b   1.000
_cell.length_c   1.000
_cell.angle_alpha   90.00
_cell.angle_beta   90.00
_cell.angle_gamma   90.00
#
_symmetry.space_group_name_H-M   'P 1'
#
loop_
_entity.id
_entity.type
_entity.pdbx_description
1 polymer ?
#
loop_
_entity_poly.entity_id
_entity_poly.type
_entity_poly.pdbx_seq_one_letter_code
_entity_poly.pdbx_strand_id
1 'polypeptide(L)' 'VMDSNDLEKERGITIFAKNAAVNYKETHINIIDTPGHADFGGEVERVLSMVDGVLLLVDAAEGPMPQT' A
#
# COMPACT_ATOMS: atom_id res chain seq x y z
N VAL A 1 8.41 2.66 10.76
CA VAL A 1 7.98 1.24 10.78
C VAL A 1 6.52 1.24 10.38
N MET A 2 6.20 0.72 9.20
CA MET A 2 4.86 0.85 8.61
C MET A 2 3.84 -0.07 9.30
N ASP A 3 4.18 -1.26 9.79
CA ASP A 3 3.23 -2.15 10.49
C ASP A 3 3.24 -1.97 12.02
N SER A 4 2.68 -0.85 12.47
CA SER A 4 2.71 -0.46 13.89
C SER A 4 1.51 -0.90 14.72
N ASN A 5 0.37 -1.26 14.11
CA ASN A 5 -0.88 -1.54 14.82
C ASN A 5 -0.96 -3.01 15.28
N ASP A 6 -1.54 -3.27 16.44
CA ASP A 6 -1.57 -4.62 17.05
C ASP A 6 -2.38 -5.60 16.21
N LEU A 7 -3.47 -5.14 15.58
CA LEU A 7 -4.29 -5.93 14.65
C LEU A 7 -3.53 -6.32 13.37
N GLU A 8 -2.67 -5.43 12.86
CA GLU A 8 -1.87 -5.70 11.65
C GLU A 8 -0.78 -6.71 11.96
N LYS A 9 -0.13 -6.60 13.13
CA LYS A 9 0.87 -7.56 13.60
C LYS A 9 0.28 -8.95 13.86
N GLU A 10 -0.93 -9.02 14.40
CA GLU A 10 -1.62 -10.30 14.65
C GLU A 10 -2.00 -11.02 13.35
N ARG A 11 -2.42 -10.26 12.32
CA ARG A 11 -2.88 -10.82 11.05
C ARG A 11 -1.80 -10.92 9.97
N GLY A 12 -0.67 -10.24 10.13
CA GLY A 12 0.42 -10.22 9.15
C GLY A 12 0.06 -9.50 7.84
N ILE A 13 -0.92 -8.59 7.87
CA ILE A 13 -1.39 -7.84 6.70
C ILE A 13 -1.50 -6.34 7.02
N THR A 14 -1.26 -5.49 6.02
CA THR A 14 -1.58 -4.05 6.08
C THR A 14 -3.10 -3.88 6.04
N ILE A 15 -3.67 -3.24 7.06
CA ILE A 15 -5.13 -3.05 7.20
C ILE A 15 -5.50 -1.60 6.92
N PHE A 16 -4.66 -0.65 7.34
CA PHE A 16 -4.92 0.77 7.17
C PHE A 16 -3.86 1.42 6.29
N ALA A 17 -4.30 2.35 5.44
CA ALA A 17 -3.38 3.09 4.60
C ALA A 17 -2.46 4.00 5.44
N LYS A 18 -1.15 3.97 5.16
CA LYS A 18 -0.15 4.76 5.90
C LYS A 18 0.67 5.61 4.96
N ASN A 19 0.81 6.89 5.31
CA ASN A 19 1.69 7.81 4.60
C ASN A 19 3.12 7.68 5.12
N ALA A 20 4.07 7.58 4.19
CA ALA A 20 5.49 7.77 4.43
C ALA A 20 6.00 8.86 3.48
N ALA A 21 6.68 9.87 4.01
CA ALA A 21 7.28 10.92 3.22
C ALA A 21 8.80 10.75 3.20
N VAL A 22 9.40 10.80 2.00
CA VAL A 22 10.85 10.71 1.80
C VAL A 22 11.32 11.82 0.87
N ASN A 23 12.45 12.42 1.21
CA ASN A 23 13.14 13.35 0.31
C ASN A 23 14.17 12.55 -0.49
N TYR A 24 13.98 12.45 -1.80
CA TYR A 24 14.93 11.82 -2.70
C TYR A 24 15.45 12.84 -3.70
N LYS A 25 16.75 13.15 -3.61
CA LYS A 25 17.37 14.28 -4.35
C LYS A 25 16.60 15.58 -4.06
N GLU A 26 16.12 16.27 -5.09
CA GLU A 26 15.33 17.50 -4.97
C GLU A 26 13.81 17.26 -4.99
N THR A 27 13.38 16.00 -4.89
CA THR A 27 11.96 15.63 -4.95
C THR A 27 11.45 15.14 -3.61
N HIS A 28 10.37 15.74 -3.13
CA HIS A 28 9.61 15.26 -1.98
C HIS A 28 8.59 14.23 -2.46
N ILE A 29 8.72 12.99 -2.00
CA ILE A 29 7.89 11.87 -2.44
C ILE A 29 7.01 11.45 -1.27
N ASN A 30 5.70 11.43 -1.51
CA ASN A 30 4.71 10.84 -0.62
C ASN A 30 4.38 9.43 -1.11
N ILE A 31 4.61 8.45 -0.24
CA ILE A 31 4.25 7.05 -0.46
C ILE A 31 3.04 6.76 0.41
N ILE A 32 2.03 6.14 -0.18
CA ILE A 32 0.87 5.64 0.55
C ILE A 32 0.91 4.13 0.45
N ASP A 33 1.12 3.45 1.58
CA ASP A 33 0.98 2.01 1.67
C ASP A 33 -0.51 1.68 1.73
N THR A 34 -0.99 0.77 0.89
CA THR A 34 -2.41 0.41 0.75
C THR A 34 -2.65 -1.05 1.10
N PRO A 35 -3.81 -1.42 1.68
CA PRO A 35 -4.16 -2.82 1.93
C PRO A 35 -4.22 -3.63 0.62
N GLY A 36 -3.69 -4.86 0.63
CA GLY A 36 -3.75 -5.79 -0.50
C GLY A 36 -4.94 -6.77 -0.46
N HIS A 37 -5.71 -6.80 0.63
CA HIS A 37 -6.83 -7.73 0.79
C HIS A 37 -8.10 -7.18 0.13
N ALA A 38 -8.81 -8.01 -0.64
CA ALA A 38 -10.04 -7.65 -1.37
C ALA A 38 -11.15 -7.04 -0.50
N ASP A 39 -11.08 -7.25 0.81
CA ASP A 39 -12.06 -6.76 1.79
C ASP A 39 -11.95 -5.25 2.02
N PHE A 40 -10.87 -4.61 1.54
CA PHE A 40 -10.58 -3.18 1.72
C PHE A 40 -10.60 -2.38 0.41
N GLY A 41 -11.29 -2.87 -0.63
CA GLY A 41 -11.33 -2.24 -1.94
C GLY A 41 -11.75 -0.76 -1.94
N GLY A 42 -12.69 -0.36 -1.07
CA GLY A 42 -13.12 1.04 -0.97
C GLY A 42 -12.04 1.99 -0.42
N GLU A 43 -11.11 1.50 0.39
CA GLU A 43 -9.97 2.28 0.87
C GLU A 43 -8.91 2.42 -0.24
N VAL A 44 -8.67 1.33 -0.99
CA VAL A 44 -7.78 1.33 -2.16
C VAL A 44 -8.26 2.31 -3.21
N GLU A 45 -9.55 2.29 -3.60
CA GLU A 45 -10.12 3.23 -4.58
C GLU A 45 -9.95 4.69 -4.15
N ARG A 46 -10.15 4.99 -2.87
CA ARG A 46 -9.95 6.33 -2.33
C ARG A 46 -8.49 6.75 -2.42
N VAL A 47 -7.54 5.88 -2.08
CA VAL A 47 -6.11 6.18 -2.20
C VAL A 47 -5.71 6.39 -3.65
N LEU A 48 -6.20 5.56 -4.57
CA LEU A 48 -5.92 5.70 -6.00
C LEU A 48 -6.39 7.06 -6.56
N SER A 49 -7.45 7.65 -5.99
CA SER A 49 -7.90 9.00 -6.38
C SER A 49 -7.01 10.15 -5.87
N MET A 50 -6.14 9.88 -4.89
CA MET A 50 -5.27 10.88 -4.23
C MET A 50 -3.82 10.85 -4.73
N VAL A 51 -3.43 9.86 -5.52
CA VAL A 51 -2.04 9.66 -5.98
C VAL A 51 -1.88 9.97 -7.47
N ASP A 52 -0.70 10.48 -7.85
CA ASP A 52 -0.35 10.73 -9.25
C ASP A 52 0.07 9.45 -10.00
N GLY A 53 0.40 8.38 -9.28
CA GLY A 53 0.87 7.13 -9.85
C GLY A 53 0.92 5.99 -8.83
N VAL A 54 1.13 4.77 -9.34
CA VAL A 54 1.14 3.53 -8.54
C VAL A 54 2.41 2.73 -8.77
N LEU A 55 2.87 2.04 -7.72
CA LEU A 55 3.90 1.01 -7.82
C LEU A 55 3.21 -0.35 -7.73
N LEU A 56 3.17 -1.09 -8.86
CA LEU A 56 2.61 -2.43 -8.88
C LEU A 56 3.68 -3.46 -8.53
N LEU A 57 3.44 -4.25 -7.49
CA LEU A 57 4.30 -5.36 -7.09
C LEU A 57 3.65 -6.67 -7.56
N VAL A 58 4.41 -7.46 -8.29
CA VAL A 58 3.99 -8.77 -8.80
C VAL A 58 5.00 -9.81 -8.35
N ASP A 59 4.53 -10.91 -7.78
CA ASP A 59 5.39 -12.04 -7.43
C ASP A 59 5.90 -12.71 -8.70
N ALA A 60 7.22 -12.91 -8.80
CA ALA A 60 7.85 -13.49 -9.98
C ALA A 60 7.62 -15.01 -10.13
N ALA A 61 7.32 -15.71 -9.04
CA ALA A 61 7.04 -17.14 -9.01
C ALA A 61 5.54 -17.42 -9.23
N GLU A 62 4.66 -16.63 -8.62
CA GLU A 62 3.20 -16.84 -8.68
C GLU A 62 2.52 -16.05 -9.82
N GLY A 63 3.15 -14.97 -10.29
CA GLY A 63 2.57 -14.09 -11.30
C GLY A 63 1.51 -13.14 -10.74
N PRO A 64 0.72 -12.48 -11.60
CA PRO A 64 -0.33 -11.56 -11.16
C PRO A 64 -1.51 -12.33 -10.58
N MET A 65 -2.01 -11.87 -9.44
CA MET A 65 -3.22 -12.41 -8.81
C MET A 65 -4.44 -11.56 -9.22
N PRO A 66 -5.68 -12.07 -9.11
CA PRO A 66 -6.88 -11.29 -9.46
C PRO A 66 -7.05 -9.94 -8.73
N GLN A 67 -6.34 -9.76 -7.62
CA GLN A 67 -6.34 -8.55 -6.78
C GLN A 67 -5.16 -7.62 -7.09
N THR A 68 -4.24 -8.02 -7.97
CA THR A 68 -3.12 -7.24 -8.50
C THR A 68 -3.60 -6.31 -9.61
#